data_AF-A0A6J8BTP0-F1
#
_entry.id   AF-A0A6J8BTP0-F1
#
_cell.length_a   1.000
_cell.length_b   1.000
_cell.length_c   1.000
_cell.angle_alpha   90.00
_cell.angle_beta   90.00
_cell.angle_gamma   90.00
#
_symmetry.space_group_name_H-M   'P 1'
#
loop_
_entity.id
_entity.type
_entity.pdbx_description
1 polymer ?
#
loop_
_entity_poly.entity_id
_entity_poly.type
_entity_poly.pdbx_seq_one_letter_code
_entity_poly.pdbx_strand_id
1 'polypeptide(L)'
;MLNITENTIEIRPSGKHNNKINSTLEYDTANEFIILKLSRLVVAGNRYIVEMGFDGHLSENLVGLYLSSYVRDNSTVYLATTHFEAIHARKAFPCFDEPAIKANFKITLVRKKHMISLSNTRIMYQDNSVKLLMITSDMIAIPDSKAGAMENWGLITYRETFMLFHPLESFELKKQQVTTIVSHELAHMRYLNNHLYDVATHDDLWYSLGNQSKTDRNPKFIQNIKHIMDTWVMQMNYPTVFITRDRDKLILKQSRYLLDTEAIDPGTYESPFGYVLFTVYVLIKQPRTYFGLIYIPQMIYGLFILFNLCFVLKRSGEVNTYIALQTLDYLPNEDNHIPFRAASTEIEYLRKAVVDTDLNSTFSKFMKEIFSKHFNKYGLDNAGAGHADT
;
A
#
# COMPACT_ATOMS: atom_id res chain seq x y z
N MET A 1 1.80 -23.80 -14.82
CA MET A 1 2.19 -24.64 -13.67
C MET A 1 3.60 -25.15 -13.90
N LEU A 2 4.36 -25.37 -12.83
CA LEU A 2 5.65 -26.06 -12.92
C LEU A 2 5.43 -27.50 -13.37
N ASN A 3 6.38 -28.05 -14.13
CA ASN A 3 6.39 -29.43 -14.55
C ASN A 3 7.22 -30.25 -13.55
N ILE A 4 6.57 -31.12 -12.76
CA ILE A 4 7.26 -31.94 -11.78
C ILE A 4 7.84 -33.17 -12.46
N THR A 5 9.12 -33.44 -12.25
CA THR A 5 9.78 -34.63 -12.80
C THR A 5 9.50 -35.84 -11.90
N GLU A 6 8.41 -36.56 -12.14
CA GLU A 6 7.88 -37.61 -11.25
C GLU A 6 8.92 -38.64 -10.77
N ASN A 7 9.82 -39.08 -11.65
CA ASN A 7 10.84 -40.07 -11.34
C ASN A 7 11.92 -39.57 -10.35
N THR A 8 11.98 -38.26 -10.09
CA THR A 8 12.90 -37.65 -9.12
C THR A 8 12.30 -37.50 -7.73
N ILE A 9 11.01 -37.80 -7.54
CA ILE A 9 10.35 -37.64 -6.26
C ILE A 9 10.91 -38.67 -5.26
N GLU A 10 11.39 -38.16 -4.13
CA GLU A 10 11.86 -38.96 -3.02
C GLU A 10 11.36 -38.42 -1.68
N ILE A 11 10.77 -39.32 -0.89
CA ILE A 11 10.27 -39.01 0.44
C ILE A 11 10.91 -39.99 1.41
N ARG A 12 11.58 -39.48 2.43
CA ARG A 12 12.29 -40.31 3.41
C ARG A 12 12.27 -39.70 4.82
N PRO A 13 12.26 -40.51 5.89
CA PRO A 13 12.50 -40.00 7.24
C PRO A 13 13.88 -39.34 7.34
N SER A 14 13.95 -38.21 8.05
CA SER A 14 15.22 -37.53 8.32
C SER A 14 16.17 -38.46 9.07
N GLY A 15 17.43 -38.55 8.63
CA GLY A 15 18.46 -39.41 9.23
C GLY A 15 18.41 -40.89 8.82
N LYS A 16 17.47 -41.34 7.97
CA LYS A 16 17.40 -42.72 7.46
C LYS A 16 17.34 -42.76 5.94
N HIS A 17 18.50 -42.73 5.29
CA HIS A 17 18.62 -42.70 3.82
C HIS A 17 17.97 -43.90 3.11
N ASN A 18 17.98 -45.09 3.72
CA ASN A 18 17.49 -46.32 3.05
C ASN A 18 16.00 -46.60 3.24
N ASN A 19 15.22 -45.67 3.83
CA ASN A 19 13.80 -45.91 4.14
C ASN A 19 12.87 -45.04 3.30
N LYS A 20 13.00 -45.14 1.97
CA LYS A 20 12.16 -44.42 1.00
C LYS A 20 10.69 -44.78 1.17
N ILE A 21 9.83 -43.79 0.98
CA ILE A 21 8.38 -43.92 0.92
C ILE A 21 7.98 -43.72 -0.54
N ASN A 22 7.40 -44.75 -1.15
CA ASN A 22 6.88 -44.62 -2.51
C ASN A 22 5.67 -43.69 -2.51
N SER A 23 5.55 -42.87 -3.55
CA SER A 23 4.44 -41.94 -3.74
C SER A 23 3.99 -41.89 -5.19
N THR A 24 2.72 -41.60 -5.43
CA THR A 24 2.20 -41.19 -6.75
C THR A 24 1.87 -39.70 -6.73
N LEU A 25 2.04 -39.03 -7.88
CA LEU A 25 1.74 -37.62 -8.05
C LEU A 25 0.35 -37.44 -8.67
N GLU A 26 -0.44 -36.53 -8.11
CA GLU A 26 -1.69 -36.05 -8.68
C GLU A 26 -1.73 -34.52 -8.68
N TYR A 27 -2.50 -33.95 -9.60
CA TYR A 27 -2.67 -32.51 -9.75
C TYR A 27 -4.11 -32.11 -9.45
N ASP A 28 -4.28 -31.18 -8.53
CA ASP A 28 -5.55 -30.46 -8.32
C ASP A 28 -5.41 -29.07 -8.90
N THR A 29 -5.83 -28.93 -10.16
CA THR A 29 -5.67 -27.69 -10.92
C THR A 29 -6.60 -26.58 -10.46
N ALA A 30 -7.71 -26.90 -9.79
CA ALA A 30 -8.65 -25.91 -9.29
C ALA A 30 -8.07 -25.14 -8.08
N ASN A 31 -7.32 -25.85 -7.22
CA ASN A 31 -6.68 -25.28 -6.04
C ASN A 31 -5.18 -24.98 -6.24
N GLU A 32 -4.65 -25.22 -7.45
CA GLU A 32 -3.22 -25.13 -7.77
C GLU A 32 -2.31 -25.99 -6.86
N PHE A 33 -2.76 -27.20 -6.53
CA PHE A 33 -2.02 -28.13 -5.68
C PHE A 33 -1.42 -29.30 -6.44
N ILE A 34 -0.28 -29.76 -5.92
CA ILE A 34 0.24 -31.11 -6.17
C ILE A 34 -0.06 -31.98 -4.95
N ILE A 35 -0.51 -33.21 -5.20
CA ILE A 35 -0.88 -34.17 -4.17
C ILE A 35 0.06 -35.37 -4.29
N LEU A 36 0.86 -35.61 -3.26
CA LEU A 36 1.72 -36.79 -3.15
C LEU A 36 1.00 -37.87 -2.33
N LYS A 37 0.44 -38.88 -3.00
CA LYS A 37 -0.21 -40.01 -2.33
C LYS A 37 0.84 -41.02 -1.88
N LEU A 38 0.99 -41.18 -0.58
CA LEU A 38 2.01 -42.04 0.01
C LEU A 38 1.55 -43.49 0.09
N SER A 39 2.45 -44.43 -0.22
CA SER A 39 2.23 -45.88 -0.10
C SER A 39 1.99 -46.37 1.34
N ARG A 40 2.34 -45.56 2.34
CA ARG A 40 2.10 -45.84 3.77
C ARG A 40 1.95 -44.54 4.55
N LEU A 41 1.29 -44.64 5.70
CA LEU A 41 1.12 -43.52 6.63
C LEU A 41 2.46 -43.03 7.17
N VAL A 42 2.58 -41.71 7.30
CA VAL A 42 3.67 -41.06 8.04
C VAL A 42 3.32 -40.99 9.53
N VAL A 43 4.34 -40.95 10.37
CA VAL A 43 4.18 -40.92 11.82
C VAL A 43 4.25 -39.47 12.29
N ALA A 44 3.23 -39.04 13.04
CA ALA A 44 3.17 -37.70 13.63
C ALA A 44 4.39 -37.41 14.51
N GLY A 45 4.91 -36.19 14.46
CA GLY A 45 6.10 -35.76 15.20
C GLY A 45 7.44 -36.13 14.54
N ASN A 46 7.47 -37.04 13.56
CA ASN A 46 8.69 -37.36 12.83
C ASN A 46 8.97 -36.33 11.72
N ARG A 47 10.26 -36.09 11.46
CA ARG A 47 10.73 -35.25 10.35
C ARG A 47 10.91 -36.08 9.09
N TYR A 48 10.44 -35.57 7.98
CA TYR A 48 10.59 -36.15 6.66
C TYR A 48 11.27 -35.16 5.72
N ILE A 49 12.01 -35.69 4.75
CA ILE A 49 12.63 -34.93 3.67
C ILE A 49 11.86 -35.29 2.41
N VAL A 50 11.41 -34.26 1.68
CA VAL A 50 10.80 -34.38 0.36
C VAL A 50 11.76 -33.73 -0.62
N GLU A 51 12.26 -34.52 -1.55
CA GLU A 51 13.11 -34.09 -2.67
C GLU A 51 12.32 -34.28 -3.96
N MET A 52 12.33 -33.27 -4.83
CA MET A 52 11.69 -33.33 -6.13
C MET A 52 12.40 -32.40 -7.13
N GLY A 53 12.58 -32.89 -8.34
CA GLY A 53 12.98 -32.12 -9.50
C GLY A 53 11.76 -31.51 -10.19
N PHE A 54 11.94 -30.33 -10.74
CA PHE A 54 10.92 -29.63 -11.50
C PHE A 54 11.57 -28.71 -12.53
N ASP A 55 10.82 -28.40 -13.58
CA ASP A 55 11.18 -27.40 -14.58
C ASP A 55 10.01 -26.44 -14.82
N GLY A 56 10.30 -25.30 -15.44
CA GLY A 56 9.32 -24.27 -15.73
C GLY A 56 9.89 -23.18 -16.61
N HIS A 57 9.00 -22.50 -17.33
CA HIS A 57 9.36 -21.33 -18.13
C HIS A 57 9.32 -20.06 -17.27
N LEU A 58 10.20 -19.11 -17.58
CA LEU A 58 10.09 -17.76 -17.02
C LEU A 58 8.75 -17.15 -17.45
N SER A 59 8.02 -16.59 -16.49
CA SER A 59 6.75 -15.93 -16.76
C SER A 59 6.96 -14.62 -17.54
N GLU A 60 5.95 -14.23 -18.32
CA GLU A 60 5.83 -12.90 -18.94
C GLU A 60 4.89 -11.98 -18.14
N ASN A 61 4.19 -12.50 -17.12
CA ASN A 61 3.14 -11.79 -16.38
C ASN A 61 3.65 -11.02 -15.14
N LEU A 62 4.95 -10.72 -15.08
CA LEU A 62 5.60 -9.97 -13.99
C LEU A 62 5.37 -10.55 -12.56
N VAL A 63 5.05 -11.85 -12.46
CA VAL A 63 4.82 -12.57 -11.20
C VAL A 63 5.50 -13.94 -11.22
N GLY A 64 5.73 -14.51 -10.03
CA GLY A 64 6.52 -15.73 -9.89
C GLY A 64 7.98 -15.43 -10.21
N LEU A 65 8.65 -16.36 -10.90
CA LEU A 65 9.95 -16.11 -11.52
C LEU A 65 9.72 -15.72 -12.99
N TYR A 66 10.10 -14.49 -13.35
CA TYR A 66 9.73 -13.88 -14.62
C TYR A 66 10.92 -13.22 -15.33
N LEU A 67 10.77 -13.01 -16.63
CA LEU A 67 11.76 -12.35 -17.49
C LEU A 67 11.46 -10.84 -17.55
N SER A 68 12.47 -10.02 -17.31
CA SER A 68 12.44 -8.57 -17.55
C SER A 68 13.59 -8.18 -18.47
N SER A 69 13.50 -7.00 -19.08
CA SER A 69 14.54 -6.52 -19.98
C SER A 69 14.72 -5.01 -19.93
N TYR A 70 15.88 -4.54 -20.36
CA TYR A 70 16.14 -3.13 -20.59
C TYR A 70 17.07 -2.95 -21.80
N VAL A 71 17.11 -1.75 -22.36
CA VAL A 71 17.99 -1.44 -23.49
C VAL A 71 19.30 -0.85 -22.97
N ARG A 72 20.43 -1.40 -23.44
CA ARG A 72 21.77 -0.85 -23.23
C ARG A 72 22.52 -0.88 -24.56
N ASP A 73 23.06 0.26 -24.98
CA ASP A 73 23.83 0.39 -26.24
C ASP A 73 23.07 -0.20 -27.46
N ASN A 74 21.79 0.19 -27.61
CA ASN A 74 20.85 -0.32 -28.62
C ASN A 74 20.63 -1.84 -28.63
N SER A 75 21.05 -2.55 -27.58
CA SER A 75 20.86 -3.99 -27.43
C SER A 75 19.95 -4.28 -26.23
N THR A 76 19.02 -5.22 -26.40
CA THR A 76 18.17 -5.69 -25.30
C THR A 76 18.99 -6.58 -24.37
N VAL A 77 19.04 -6.20 -23.10
CA VAL A 77 19.63 -6.98 -22.02
C VAL A 77 18.51 -7.59 -21.20
N TYR A 78 18.60 -8.89 -20.95
CA TYR A 78 17.60 -9.66 -20.21
C TYR A 78 18.07 -9.97 -18.80
N LEU A 79 17.12 -9.97 -17.86
CA LEU A 79 17.30 -10.42 -16.48
C LEU A 79 16.12 -11.30 -16.06
N ALA A 80 16.36 -12.22 -15.12
CA ALA A 80 15.31 -12.96 -14.44
C ALA A 80 15.16 -12.41 -13.02
N THR A 81 13.93 -12.20 -12.58
CA THR A 81 13.60 -11.61 -11.28
C THR A 81 12.31 -12.23 -10.72
N THR A 82 12.00 -11.96 -9.46
CA THR A 82 10.88 -12.58 -8.74
C THR A 82 9.91 -11.57 -8.16
N HIS A 83 8.62 -11.89 -8.23
CA HIS A 83 7.57 -11.24 -7.46
C HIS A 83 6.56 -12.29 -6.97
N PHE A 84 6.65 -12.62 -5.69
CA PHE A 84 5.92 -13.75 -5.11
C PHE A 84 4.65 -13.37 -4.37
N GLU A 85 4.52 -12.15 -3.87
CA GLU A 85 3.31 -11.74 -3.19
C GLU A 85 2.09 -11.72 -4.15
N ALA A 86 0.92 -12.21 -3.76
CA ALA A 86 0.60 -12.87 -2.48
C ALA A 86 0.76 -14.40 -2.51
N ILE A 87 0.63 -15.02 -3.69
CA ILE A 87 0.48 -16.48 -3.87
C ILE A 87 1.25 -16.99 -5.11
N HIS A 88 2.39 -16.38 -5.40
CA HIS A 88 3.14 -16.64 -6.63
C HIS A 88 4.51 -17.30 -6.40
N ALA A 89 4.90 -17.58 -5.15
CA ALA A 89 6.10 -18.38 -4.89
C ALA A 89 5.97 -19.79 -5.49
N ARG A 90 4.75 -20.36 -5.41
CA ARG A 90 4.40 -21.66 -6.03
C ARG A 90 4.64 -21.74 -7.54
N LYS A 91 4.76 -20.60 -8.23
CA LYS A 91 5.06 -20.53 -9.67
C LYS A 91 6.55 -20.64 -9.97
N ALA A 92 7.42 -20.46 -8.97
CA ALA A 92 8.87 -20.55 -9.11
C ALA A 92 9.44 -21.86 -8.55
N PHE A 93 8.86 -22.38 -7.47
CA PHE A 93 9.20 -23.70 -6.91
C PHE A 93 8.01 -24.29 -6.14
N PRO A 94 7.87 -25.63 -6.04
CA PRO A 94 6.82 -26.25 -5.24
C PRO A 94 7.04 -25.96 -3.75
N CYS A 95 6.03 -25.41 -3.08
CA CYS A 95 6.10 -25.06 -1.67
C CYS A 95 4.71 -25.00 -1.03
N PHE A 96 4.68 -24.98 0.30
CA PHE A 96 3.50 -24.62 1.07
C PHE A 96 3.38 -23.09 1.07
N ASP A 97 2.77 -22.55 0.00
CA ASP A 97 2.73 -21.11 -0.30
C ASP A 97 1.61 -20.39 0.48
N GLU A 98 1.72 -20.48 1.80
CA GLU A 98 0.87 -19.78 2.78
C GLU A 98 1.77 -19.06 3.80
N PRO A 99 1.49 -17.80 4.13
CA PRO A 99 2.39 -16.98 4.97
C PRO A 99 2.58 -17.51 6.39
N ALA A 100 1.64 -18.32 6.89
CA ALA A 100 1.72 -18.99 8.20
C ALA A 100 2.72 -20.15 8.25
N ILE A 101 3.10 -20.69 7.10
CA ILE A 101 3.99 -21.85 7.02
C ILE A 101 5.41 -21.36 6.77
N LYS A 102 6.05 -20.80 7.80
CA LYS A 102 7.42 -20.28 7.74
C LYS A 102 8.45 -21.41 7.63
N ALA A 103 9.50 -21.19 6.85
CA ALA A 103 10.62 -22.10 6.71
C ALA A 103 11.93 -21.34 6.48
N ASN A 104 13.06 -21.99 6.77
CA ASN A 104 14.38 -21.49 6.42
C ASN A 104 14.70 -21.87 4.96
N PHE A 105 15.10 -20.90 4.14
CA PHE A 105 15.42 -21.11 2.74
C PHE A 105 16.93 -21.13 2.52
N LYS A 106 17.46 -22.26 2.03
CA LYS A 106 18.82 -22.35 1.51
C LYS A 106 18.76 -22.38 -0.02
N ILE A 107 19.12 -21.26 -0.65
CA ILE A 107 18.99 -21.07 -2.10
C ILE A 107 20.35 -21.26 -2.77
N THR A 108 20.37 -21.96 -3.90
CA THR A 108 21.54 -22.09 -4.78
C THR A 108 21.12 -21.69 -6.20
N LEU A 109 21.81 -20.72 -6.80
CA LEU A 109 21.53 -20.24 -8.14
C LEU A 109 22.69 -20.61 -9.08
N VAL A 110 22.37 -21.27 -10.18
CA VAL A 110 23.34 -21.58 -11.25
C VAL A 110 23.16 -20.57 -12.37
N ARG A 111 24.25 -19.93 -12.80
CA ARG A 111 24.23 -18.88 -13.82
C ARG A 111 25.48 -18.90 -14.70
N LYS A 112 25.41 -18.19 -15.83
CA LYS A 112 26.58 -17.92 -16.67
C LYS A 112 27.59 -17.04 -15.90
N LYS A 113 28.89 -17.20 -16.21
CA LYS A 113 30.00 -16.53 -15.50
C LYS A 113 29.88 -15.00 -15.47
N HIS A 114 29.40 -14.40 -16.57
CA HIS A 114 29.28 -12.94 -16.73
C HIS A 114 28.04 -12.32 -16.06
N MET A 115 27.09 -13.13 -15.58
CA MET A 115 25.91 -12.63 -14.88
C MET A 115 26.23 -12.41 -13.39
N ILE A 116 25.37 -11.71 -12.68
CA ILE A 116 25.38 -11.66 -11.20
C ILE A 116 24.11 -12.32 -10.67
N SER A 117 24.13 -12.73 -9.41
CA SER A 117 22.96 -13.28 -8.72
C SER A 117 22.81 -12.60 -7.38
N LEU A 118 21.60 -12.17 -7.06
CA LEU A 118 21.21 -11.61 -5.78
C LEU A 118 20.09 -12.45 -5.19
N SER A 119 20.03 -12.50 -3.87
CA SER A 119 18.97 -13.16 -3.11
C SER A 119 18.86 -12.48 -1.74
N ASN A 120 18.00 -12.99 -0.86
CA ASN A 120 17.72 -12.43 0.46
C ASN A 120 18.97 -12.29 1.36
N THR A 121 19.93 -13.20 1.22
CA THR A 121 21.17 -13.21 2.01
C THR A 121 22.39 -13.05 1.10
N ARG A 122 23.48 -12.46 1.59
CA ARG A 122 24.72 -12.42 0.79
C ARG A 122 25.22 -13.84 0.49
N ILE A 123 25.94 -13.95 -0.61
CA ILE A 123 26.51 -15.21 -1.11
C ILE A 123 27.49 -15.77 -0.07
N MET A 124 27.18 -16.95 0.49
CA MET A 124 28.04 -17.62 1.47
C MET A 124 29.26 -18.28 0.83
N TYR A 125 29.15 -18.74 -0.42
CA TYR A 125 30.21 -19.44 -1.13
C TYR A 125 30.29 -18.95 -2.58
N GLN A 126 31.37 -18.25 -2.90
CA GLN A 126 31.79 -17.97 -4.27
C GLN A 126 33.27 -18.41 -4.35
N ASP A 127 33.55 -19.53 -5.03
CA ASP A 127 34.91 -20.11 -5.16
C ASP A 127 35.67 -20.30 -3.83
N ASN A 128 35.16 -21.12 -2.90
CA ASN A 128 35.85 -21.55 -1.66
C ASN A 128 36.39 -20.45 -0.72
N SER A 129 36.02 -19.18 -0.90
CA SER A 129 36.36 -18.11 0.03
C SER A 129 35.16 -17.74 0.90
N VAL A 130 35.32 -17.86 2.21
CA VAL A 130 34.30 -17.46 3.20
C VAL A 130 34.42 -15.96 3.44
N LYS A 131 33.35 -15.20 3.20
CA LYS A 131 33.26 -13.79 3.57
C LYS A 131 32.25 -13.64 4.71
N LEU A 132 32.73 -13.21 5.87
CA LEU A 132 31.92 -12.98 7.07
C LEU A 132 31.00 -11.75 6.88
N LEU A 133 29.77 -11.85 7.40
CA LEU A 133 28.60 -11.08 6.97
C LEU A 133 28.11 -10.12 8.08
N MET A 134 28.00 -8.83 7.74
CA MET A 134 27.02 -7.92 8.33
C MET A 134 25.75 -7.98 7.47
N ILE A 135 24.57 -8.00 8.11
CA ILE A 135 23.27 -7.97 7.44
C ILE A 135 23.09 -6.57 6.83
N THR A 136 23.14 -6.47 5.51
CA THR A 136 22.76 -5.26 4.74
C THR A 136 21.66 -5.66 3.78
N SER A 137 20.60 -4.84 3.67
CA SER A 137 19.58 -5.02 2.62
C SER A 137 20.09 -4.41 1.32
N ASP A 138 20.06 -5.19 0.24
CA ASP A 138 20.27 -4.67 -1.11
C ASP A 138 18.97 -4.02 -1.61
N MET A 139 19.10 -2.99 -2.44
CA MET A 139 17.99 -2.29 -3.09
C MET A 139 18.25 -2.26 -4.59
N ILE A 140 17.29 -2.73 -5.39
CA ILE A 140 17.46 -2.84 -6.84
C ILE A 140 16.25 -2.30 -7.59
N ALA A 141 16.51 -1.47 -8.59
CA ALA A 141 15.51 -1.04 -9.56
C ALA A 141 15.36 -2.10 -10.66
N ILE A 142 14.13 -2.53 -10.90
CA ILE A 142 13.73 -3.52 -11.90
C ILE A 142 12.96 -2.78 -13.01
N PRO A 143 13.32 -2.94 -14.28
CA PRO A 143 12.67 -2.26 -15.41
C PRO A 143 11.17 -2.58 -15.49
N ASP A 144 10.84 -3.87 -15.49
CA ASP A 144 9.47 -4.37 -15.54
C ASP A 144 9.09 -4.95 -14.18
N SER A 145 8.22 -4.25 -13.45
CA SER A 145 7.72 -4.69 -12.15
C SER A 145 6.21 -4.51 -12.09
N LYS A 146 5.50 -5.54 -11.58
CA LYS A 146 4.06 -5.50 -11.32
C LYS A 146 3.72 -4.49 -10.22
N ALA A 147 4.49 -4.51 -9.14
CA ALA A 147 4.32 -3.62 -7.99
C ALA A 147 5.23 -2.39 -8.09
N GLY A 148 4.90 -1.35 -7.32
CA GLY A 148 5.75 -0.16 -7.24
C GLY A 148 7.09 -0.45 -6.56
N ALA A 149 7.05 -1.25 -5.50
CA ALA A 149 8.19 -1.85 -4.84
C ALA A 149 7.73 -3.13 -4.12
N MET A 150 8.68 -3.91 -3.60
CA MET A 150 8.43 -5.15 -2.86
C MET A 150 9.51 -5.37 -1.81
N GLU A 151 9.07 -5.62 -0.59
CA GLU A 151 9.85 -5.78 0.63
C GLU A 151 10.48 -7.17 0.78
N ASN A 152 11.05 -7.77 -0.27
CA ASN A 152 11.72 -9.07 -0.10
C ASN A 152 12.87 -8.91 0.92
N TRP A 153 12.82 -9.71 2.00
CA TRP A 153 13.73 -9.52 3.13
C TRP A 153 15.19 -9.61 2.70
N GLY A 154 15.94 -8.51 2.86
CA GLY A 154 17.35 -8.41 2.44
C GLY A 154 17.62 -8.10 0.96
N LEU A 155 16.59 -8.09 0.09
CA LEU A 155 16.70 -7.68 -1.32
C LEU A 155 15.41 -6.96 -1.77
N ILE A 156 15.33 -5.67 -1.47
CA ILE A 156 14.16 -4.86 -1.80
C ILE A 156 14.19 -4.55 -3.30
N THR A 157 13.09 -4.82 -4.00
CA THR A 157 12.96 -4.51 -5.43
C THR A 157 12.05 -3.31 -5.63
N TYR A 158 12.37 -2.46 -6.59
CA TYR A 158 11.60 -1.26 -6.93
C TYR A 158 11.34 -1.22 -8.42
N ARG A 159 10.20 -0.68 -8.86
CA ARG A 159 10.09 -0.20 -10.23
C ARG A 159 11.03 1.01 -10.39
N GLU A 160 11.69 1.13 -11.54
CA GLU A 160 12.63 2.24 -11.81
C GLU A 160 12.03 3.62 -11.48
N THR A 161 10.76 3.84 -11.84
CA THR A 161 10.04 5.09 -11.57
C THR A 161 9.82 5.39 -10.08
N PHE A 162 10.05 4.46 -9.18
CA PHE A 162 9.87 4.66 -7.73
C PHE A 162 11.17 4.67 -6.94
N MET A 163 12.31 4.50 -7.62
CA MET A 163 13.64 4.51 -7.00
C MET A 163 14.62 5.49 -7.66
N LEU A 164 14.59 5.59 -8.99
CA LEU A 164 15.54 6.42 -9.73
C LEU A 164 15.10 7.89 -9.75
N PHE A 165 16.06 8.78 -9.54
CA PHE A 165 15.88 10.24 -9.55
C PHE A 165 17.02 10.88 -10.34
N HIS A 166 16.68 11.76 -11.28
CA HIS A 166 17.65 12.53 -12.07
C HIS A 166 17.50 14.03 -11.78
N PRO A 167 18.53 14.72 -11.25
CA PRO A 167 18.40 16.10 -10.78
C PRO A 167 17.94 17.14 -11.81
N LEU A 168 18.09 16.87 -13.10
CA LEU A 168 17.71 17.79 -14.18
C LEU A 168 16.41 17.41 -14.90
N GLU A 169 15.91 16.19 -14.69
CA GLU A 169 14.73 15.68 -15.42
C GLU A 169 13.55 15.36 -14.49
N SER A 170 13.83 15.20 -13.19
CA SER A 170 12.83 14.82 -12.20
C SER A 170 12.36 16.03 -11.39
N PHE A 171 11.05 16.22 -11.33
CA PHE A 171 10.40 17.22 -10.47
C PHE A 171 10.62 16.92 -8.98
N GLU A 172 10.54 17.93 -8.10
CA GLU A 172 10.71 17.73 -6.65
C GLU A 172 9.69 16.74 -6.05
N LEU A 173 8.47 16.68 -6.60
CA LEU A 173 7.47 15.67 -6.22
C LEU A 173 7.99 14.24 -6.42
N LYS A 174 8.83 14.01 -7.44
CA LYS A 174 9.47 12.71 -7.68
C LYS A 174 10.43 12.35 -6.55
N LYS A 175 11.19 13.31 -6.06
CA LYS A 175 12.11 13.13 -4.93
C LYS A 175 11.36 12.76 -3.65
N GLN A 176 10.24 13.45 -3.39
CA GLN A 176 9.36 13.11 -2.27
C GLN A 176 8.78 11.70 -2.42
N GLN A 177 8.33 11.33 -3.63
CA GLN A 177 7.80 10.01 -3.92
C GLN A 177 8.84 8.91 -3.71
N VAL A 178 10.04 9.04 -4.28
CA VAL A 178 11.15 8.09 -4.09
C VAL A 178 11.50 7.96 -2.61
N THR A 179 11.63 9.08 -1.90
CA THR A 179 11.93 9.08 -0.46
C THR A 179 10.85 8.35 0.34
N THR A 180 9.58 8.58 0.00
CA THR A 180 8.44 7.96 0.68
C THR A 180 8.43 6.44 0.47
N ILE A 181 8.63 5.99 -0.77
CA ILE A 181 8.59 4.56 -1.10
C ILE A 181 9.80 3.83 -0.52
N VAL A 182 11.01 4.38 -0.63
CA VAL A 182 12.20 3.78 0.01
C VAL A 182 12.02 3.71 1.54
N SER A 183 11.44 4.74 2.16
CA SER A 183 11.15 4.73 3.59
C SER A 183 10.09 3.67 3.96
N HIS A 184 9.09 3.47 3.10
CA HIS A 184 8.07 2.44 3.26
C HIS A 184 8.67 1.03 3.26
N GLU A 185 9.48 0.70 2.25
CA GLU A 185 10.12 -0.63 2.16
C GLU A 185 11.13 -0.88 3.29
N LEU A 186 11.85 0.16 3.72
CA LEU A 186 12.74 0.07 4.88
C LEU A 186 11.97 -0.12 6.20
N ALA A 187 10.78 0.48 6.33
CA ALA A 187 9.93 0.26 7.50
C ALA A 187 9.45 -1.21 7.56
N HIS A 188 9.12 -1.81 6.41
CA HIS A 188 8.83 -3.25 6.34
C HIS A 188 9.97 -4.11 6.84
N MET A 189 11.24 -3.75 6.61
CA MET A 189 12.37 -4.54 7.12
C MET A 189 12.36 -4.65 8.66
N ARG A 190 11.99 -3.59 9.37
CA ARG A 190 11.84 -3.65 10.84
C ARG A 190 10.71 -4.57 11.25
N TYR A 191 9.58 -4.47 10.53
CA TYR A 191 8.41 -5.30 10.77
C TYR A 191 8.70 -6.79 10.53
N LEU A 192 9.30 -7.12 9.38
CA LEU A 192 9.71 -8.48 9.02
C LEU A 192 10.74 -9.06 10.01
N ASN A 193 11.67 -8.24 10.52
CA ASN A 193 12.61 -8.68 11.55
C ASN A 193 11.92 -9.02 12.87
N ASN A 194 10.91 -8.25 13.28
CA ASN A 194 10.17 -8.49 14.51
C ASN A 194 9.26 -9.72 14.42
N HIS A 195 8.74 -10.03 13.23
CA HIS A 195 7.81 -11.13 12.97
C HIS A 195 8.42 -12.26 12.13
N LEU A 196 9.75 -12.46 12.19
CA LEU A 196 10.50 -13.39 11.32
C LEU A 196 9.92 -14.81 11.30
N TYR A 197 9.40 -15.27 12.44
CA TYR A 197 8.83 -16.60 12.64
C TYR A 197 7.33 -16.58 12.99
N ASP A 198 6.64 -15.46 12.72
CA ASP A 198 5.23 -15.29 13.03
C ASP A 198 4.44 -14.69 11.85
N VAL A 199 3.12 -14.71 11.95
CA VAL A 199 2.22 -14.07 10.99
C VAL A 199 1.75 -12.74 11.54
N ALA A 200 1.91 -11.72 10.71
CA ALA A 200 1.36 -10.40 10.94
C ALA A 200 -0.17 -10.40 10.91
N THR A 201 -0.78 -9.78 11.91
CA THR A 201 -2.20 -9.47 12.00
C THR A 201 -2.41 -7.95 12.05
N HIS A 202 -3.66 -7.49 11.94
CA HIS A 202 -3.96 -6.06 12.06
C HIS A 202 -3.55 -5.47 13.42
N ASP A 203 -3.49 -6.30 14.47
CA ASP A 203 -3.11 -5.86 15.82
C ASP A 203 -1.62 -5.51 15.93
N ASP A 204 -0.78 -6.17 15.14
CA ASP A 204 0.66 -5.93 15.11
C ASP A 204 1.00 -4.54 14.55
N LEU A 205 0.19 -4.03 13.62
CA LEU A 205 0.30 -2.66 13.12
C LEU A 205 0.01 -1.64 14.23
N TRP A 206 -1.09 -1.83 14.97
CA TRP A 206 -1.47 -0.93 16.08
C TRP A 206 -0.45 -0.96 17.21
N TYR A 207 0.09 -2.14 17.51
CA TYR A 207 1.17 -2.31 18.46
C TYR A 207 2.44 -1.56 18.03
N SER A 208 2.84 -1.72 16.76
CA SER A 208 4.01 -1.05 16.19
C SER A 208 3.88 0.47 16.21
N LEU A 209 2.72 1.00 15.80
CA LEU A 209 2.44 2.45 15.85
C LEU A 209 2.40 2.98 17.28
N GLY A 210 1.81 2.23 18.21
CA GLY A 210 1.78 2.57 19.64
C GLY A 210 3.18 2.66 20.23
N ASN A 211 4.05 1.71 19.92
CA ASN A 211 5.43 1.72 20.41
C ASN A 211 6.27 2.83 19.81
N GLN A 212 6.15 3.09 18.50
CA GLN A 212 6.86 4.19 17.86
C GLN A 212 6.43 5.54 18.45
N SER A 213 5.14 5.75 18.68
CA SER A 213 4.61 6.97 19.31
C SER A 213 5.17 7.22 20.72
N LYS A 214 5.35 6.16 21.53
CA LYS A 214 6.02 6.24 22.84
C LYS A 214 7.47 6.67 22.71
N THR A 215 8.20 6.05 21.78
CA THR A 215 9.62 6.35 21.51
C THR A 215 9.83 7.82 21.12
N ASP A 216 8.94 8.34 20.28
CA ASP A 216 8.98 9.72 19.79
C ASP A 216 8.56 10.75 20.86
N ARG A 217 8.30 10.31 22.11
CA ARG A 217 7.87 11.13 23.25
C ARG A 217 6.67 12.02 22.92
N ASN A 218 5.74 11.54 22.09
CA ASN A 218 4.58 12.33 21.71
C ASN A 218 3.66 12.55 22.93
N PRO A 219 3.48 13.80 23.41
CA PRO A 219 2.67 14.10 24.60
C PRO A 219 1.16 13.82 24.39
N LYS A 220 0.73 13.53 23.15
CA LYS A 220 -0.64 13.14 22.79
C LYS A 220 -0.80 11.63 22.62
N PHE A 221 0.07 10.85 23.27
CA PHE A 221 0.06 9.40 23.19
C PHE A 221 -1.36 8.83 23.46
N ILE A 222 -1.89 8.13 22.48
CA ILE A 222 -3.15 7.40 22.62
C ILE A 222 -2.80 6.05 23.26
N GLN A 223 -3.19 5.86 24.52
CA GLN A 223 -2.89 4.63 25.25
C GLN A 223 -3.50 3.37 24.62
N ASN A 224 -4.61 3.52 23.89
CA ASN A 224 -5.34 2.41 23.30
C ASN A 224 -5.65 2.66 21.81
N ILE A 225 -4.60 2.75 20.97
CA ILE A 225 -4.74 2.91 19.52
C ILE A 225 -5.61 1.79 18.94
N LYS A 226 -5.42 0.55 19.40
CA LYS A 226 -6.19 -0.61 18.95
C LYS A 226 -7.70 -0.37 19.09
N HIS A 227 -8.17 0.03 20.26
CA HIS A 227 -9.61 0.26 20.46
C HIS A 227 -10.18 1.31 19.51
N ILE A 228 -9.44 2.39 19.24
CA ILE A 228 -9.87 3.40 18.26
C ILE A 228 -9.88 2.80 16.87
N MET A 229 -8.78 2.16 16.45
CA MET A 229 -8.64 1.67 15.09
C MET A 229 -9.58 0.50 14.78
N ASP A 230 -9.94 -0.33 15.75
CA ASP A 230 -10.97 -1.36 15.61
C ASP A 230 -12.30 -0.74 15.17
N THR A 231 -12.69 0.42 15.72
CA THR A 231 -13.90 1.14 15.24
C THR A 231 -13.80 1.66 13.80
N TRP A 232 -12.59 1.74 13.22
CA TRP A 232 -12.38 2.19 11.85
C TRP A 232 -12.22 1.04 10.86
N VAL A 233 -11.67 -0.10 11.28
CA VAL A 233 -11.31 -1.19 10.37
C VAL A 233 -12.19 -2.43 10.49
N MET A 234 -12.86 -2.61 11.63
CA MET A 234 -13.71 -3.78 11.91
C MET A 234 -15.20 -3.50 11.71
N GLN A 235 -15.56 -2.39 11.05
CA GLN A 235 -16.91 -2.09 10.59
C GLN A 235 -16.83 -1.42 9.20
N MET A 236 -17.87 -1.59 8.39
CA MET A 236 -17.94 -0.96 7.07
C MET A 236 -18.34 0.51 7.16
N ASN A 237 -17.79 1.36 6.30
CA ASN A 237 -18.04 2.80 6.21
C ASN A 237 -17.51 3.59 7.43
N TYR A 238 -17.70 4.92 7.35
CA TYR A 238 -17.38 5.87 8.40
C TYR A 238 -18.66 6.53 8.92
N PRO A 239 -18.63 7.11 10.12
CA PRO A 239 -19.78 7.82 10.67
C PRO A 239 -19.82 9.29 10.25
N THR A 240 -21.01 9.86 10.29
CA THR A 240 -21.28 11.30 10.25
C THR A 240 -21.60 11.77 11.65
N VAL A 241 -21.06 12.93 12.04
CA VAL A 241 -21.37 13.59 13.30
C VAL A 241 -22.11 14.88 13.01
N PHE A 242 -23.39 14.92 13.35
CA PHE A 242 -24.20 16.13 13.32
C PHE A 242 -24.01 16.90 14.62
N ILE A 243 -23.73 18.19 14.50
CA ILE A 243 -23.55 19.08 15.64
C ILE A 243 -24.64 20.14 15.57
N THR A 244 -25.55 20.11 16.53
CA THR A 244 -26.56 21.14 16.71
C THR A 244 -26.18 22.00 17.90
N ARG A 245 -26.22 23.32 17.74
CA ARG A 245 -26.02 24.25 18.85
C ARG A 245 -27.35 24.78 19.34
N ASP A 246 -27.68 24.52 20.61
CA ASP A 246 -28.81 25.12 21.31
C ASP A 246 -28.26 26.04 22.42
N ARG A 247 -28.26 27.35 22.15
CA ARG A 247 -27.69 28.40 23.03
C ARG A 247 -26.21 28.14 23.38
N ASP A 248 -25.96 27.67 24.60
CA ASP A 248 -24.67 27.34 25.20
C ASP A 248 -24.35 25.84 25.14
N LYS A 249 -25.30 25.01 24.70
CA LYS A 249 -25.12 23.55 24.57
C LYS A 249 -24.80 23.16 23.13
N LEU A 250 -23.87 22.22 23.00
CA LEU A 250 -23.72 21.43 21.79
C LEU A 250 -24.37 20.07 21.96
N ILE A 251 -25.17 19.69 20.99
CA ILE A 251 -25.77 18.37 20.87
C ILE A 251 -25.07 17.68 19.70
N LEU A 252 -24.42 16.56 19.98
CA LEU A 252 -23.75 15.74 18.97
C LEU A 252 -24.60 14.50 18.72
N LYS A 253 -24.94 14.25 17.45
CA LYS A 253 -25.60 13.01 17.02
C LYS A 253 -24.70 12.32 16.00
N GLN A 254 -24.34 11.08 16.29
CA GLN A 254 -23.52 10.27 15.40
C GLN A 254 -24.37 9.19 14.72
N SER A 255 -24.15 8.98 13.42
CA SER A 255 -24.81 7.93 12.63
C SER A 255 -23.88 7.44 11.51
N ARG A 256 -24.17 6.28 10.91
CA ARG A 256 -23.47 5.80 9.71
C ARG A 256 -23.62 6.80 8.56
N TYR A 257 -22.53 7.12 7.87
CA TYR A 257 -22.62 7.88 6.61
C TYR A 257 -23.13 6.96 5.50
N LEU A 258 -24.13 7.47 4.76
CA LEU A 258 -24.65 6.86 3.54
C LEU A 258 -24.57 7.89 2.42
N LEU A 259 -24.14 7.45 1.23
CA LEU A 259 -24.15 8.31 0.05
C LEU A 259 -25.57 8.60 -0.42
N ASP A 260 -26.44 7.59 -0.37
CA ASP A 260 -27.88 7.72 -0.53
C ASP A 260 -28.52 7.62 0.85
N THR A 261 -29.11 8.71 1.32
CA THR A 261 -29.71 8.81 2.66
C THR A 261 -30.94 7.91 2.83
N GLU A 262 -31.55 7.50 1.72
CA GLU A 262 -32.72 6.61 1.71
C GLU A 262 -32.32 5.12 1.52
N ALA A 263 -31.03 4.82 1.43
CA ALA A 263 -30.56 3.46 1.25
C ALA A 263 -30.93 2.58 2.44
N ILE A 264 -31.55 1.43 2.15
CA ILE A 264 -31.89 0.42 3.15
C ILE A 264 -30.69 -0.50 3.34
N ASP A 265 -30.18 -0.58 4.57
CA ASP A 265 -29.13 -1.52 4.94
C ASP A 265 -29.68 -2.96 4.85
N PRO A 266 -29.09 -3.85 4.04
CA PRO A 266 -29.53 -5.24 3.94
C PRO A 266 -29.29 -6.03 5.25
N GLY A 267 -28.62 -5.46 6.26
CA GLY A 267 -28.40 -6.09 7.57
C GLY A 267 -27.46 -7.29 7.52
N THR A 268 -26.78 -7.51 6.39
CA THR A 268 -25.88 -8.65 6.18
C THR A 268 -24.66 -8.60 7.10
N TYR A 269 -24.26 -7.40 7.52
CA TYR A 269 -23.09 -7.17 8.36
C TYR A 269 -23.44 -6.15 9.45
N GLU A 270 -23.82 -6.64 10.64
CA GLU A 270 -24.04 -5.76 11.78
C GLU A 270 -22.70 -5.15 12.25
N SER A 271 -22.69 -3.84 12.50
CA SER A 271 -21.51 -3.19 13.08
C SER A 271 -21.41 -3.53 14.57
N PRO A 272 -20.28 -4.12 15.03
CA PRO A 272 -20.06 -4.38 16.45
C PRO A 272 -19.78 -3.10 17.26
N PHE A 273 -19.58 -1.95 16.61
CA PHE A 273 -19.31 -0.65 17.25
C PHE A 273 -20.45 0.35 17.11
N GLY A 274 -21.56 -0.03 16.47
CA GLY A 274 -22.75 0.81 16.33
C GLY A 274 -22.49 2.16 15.67
N TYR A 275 -21.41 2.28 14.90
CA TYR A 275 -20.95 3.54 14.31
C TYR A 275 -20.65 4.65 15.32
N VAL A 276 -20.29 4.31 16.56
CA VAL A 276 -19.88 5.28 17.59
C VAL A 276 -18.36 5.44 17.59
N LEU A 277 -17.87 6.68 17.57
CA LEU A 277 -16.44 6.98 17.68
C LEU A 277 -16.15 7.50 19.09
N PHE A 278 -15.18 6.89 19.74
CA PHE A 278 -14.79 7.26 21.12
C PHE A 278 -14.02 8.58 21.20
N THR A 279 -13.57 9.12 20.06
CA THR A 279 -12.81 10.37 20.01
C THR A 279 -13.32 11.26 18.87
N VAL A 280 -14.17 12.24 19.20
CA VAL A 280 -14.55 13.33 18.29
C VAL A 280 -13.85 14.60 18.78
N TYR A 281 -12.76 15.01 18.13
CA TYR A 281 -12.15 16.32 18.37
C TYR A 281 -13.02 17.40 17.70
N VAL A 282 -13.97 17.98 18.45
CA VAL A 282 -14.83 19.09 17.99
C VAL A 282 -14.18 20.44 18.30
N LEU A 283 -13.92 21.25 17.27
CA LEU A 283 -13.66 22.68 17.44
C LEU A 283 -14.95 23.48 17.24
N ILE A 284 -15.26 24.32 18.22
CA ILE A 284 -16.31 25.33 18.13
C ILE A 284 -15.62 26.67 17.87
N LYS A 285 -15.92 27.33 16.75
CA LYS A 285 -15.76 28.77 16.65
C LYS A 285 -17.10 29.41 16.30
N GLN A 286 -17.60 30.25 17.20
CA GLN A 286 -18.71 31.16 16.94
C GLN A 286 -18.19 32.54 16.52
N PRO A 287 -19.04 33.44 15.97
CA PRO A 287 -20.30 33.22 15.27
C PRO A 287 -20.25 33.81 13.84
N ARG A 288 -20.95 33.15 12.92
CA ARG A 288 -21.41 33.58 11.57
C ARG A 288 -21.03 32.66 10.40
N THR A 289 -20.90 31.35 10.61
CA THR A 289 -21.19 30.31 9.59
C THR A 289 -21.08 28.93 10.21
N TYR A 290 -22.01 28.02 9.90
CA TYR A 290 -22.04 26.65 10.42
C TYR A 290 -21.51 25.69 9.36
N PHE A 291 -20.29 25.16 9.56
CA PHE A 291 -19.84 23.86 9.07
C PHE A 291 -18.86 23.29 10.09
N GLY A 292 -19.19 22.11 10.64
CA GLY A 292 -18.42 21.47 11.72
C GLY A 292 -17.16 20.82 11.18
N LEU A 293 -16.01 21.12 11.79
CA LEU A 293 -14.71 20.61 11.38
C LEU A 293 -13.87 20.09 12.53
N ILE A 294 -13.23 18.96 12.22
CA ILE A 294 -12.27 18.20 13.01
C ILE A 294 -11.02 19.05 13.28
N TYR A 295 -10.54 19.06 14.52
CA TYR A 295 -9.26 19.70 14.86
C TYR A 295 -8.06 18.86 14.40
N ILE A 296 -7.30 19.38 13.45
CA ILE A 296 -5.90 19.01 13.22
C ILE A 296 -5.05 20.25 13.58
N PRO A 297 -3.86 20.12 14.19
CA PRO A 297 -3.17 21.21 14.91
C PRO A 297 -2.66 22.40 14.05
N GLN A 298 -3.08 22.52 12.80
CA GLN A 298 -2.68 23.58 11.88
C GLN A 298 -3.92 24.02 11.10
N MET A 299 -4.27 25.31 11.22
CA MET A 299 -5.46 25.94 10.62
C MET A 299 -5.65 25.61 9.13
N ILE A 300 -4.54 25.39 8.41
CA ILE A 300 -4.47 24.98 7.00
C ILE A 300 -5.20 23.65 6.72
N TYR A 301 -5.09 22.67 7.63
CA TYR A 301 -5.78 21.38 7.47
C TYR A 301 -7.27 21.48 7.78
N GLY A 302 -7.68 22.42 8.63
CA GLY A 302 -9.09 22.69 8.90
C GLY A 302 -9.84 23.11 7.62
N LEU A 303 -9.24 23.97 6.79
CA LEU A 303 -9.84 24.38 5.52
C LEU A 303 -9.82 23.25 4.46
N PHE A 304 -8.78 22.41 4.43
CA PHE A 304 -8.75 21.22 3.57
C PHE A 304 -9.93 20.28 3.86
N ILE A 305 -10.21 20.03 5.14
CA ILE A 305 -11.31 19.15 5.54
C ILE A 305 -12.65 19.82 5.24
N LEU A 306 -12.77 21.14 5.39
CA LEU A 306 -14.02 21.88 5.10
C LEU A 306 -14.51 21.61 3.69
N PHE A 307 -13.58 21.75 2.74
CA PHE A 307 -13.87 21.55 1.33
C PHE A 307 -14.38 20.16 1.04
N ASN A 308 -13.59 19.15 1.41
CA ASN A 308 -13.95 17.76 1.19
C ASN A 308 -15.30 17.45 1.85
N LEU A 309 -15.52 17.92 3.08
CA LEU A 309 -16.77 17.68 3.80
C LEU A 309 -17.98 18.32 3.11
N CYS A 310 -17.91 19.59 2.71
CA CYS A 310 -19.02 20.26 2.02
C CYS A 310 -19.40 19.55 0.72
N PHE A 311 -18.41 19.09 -0.05
CA PHE A 311 -18.65 18.35 -1.28
C PHE A 311 -19.18 16.93 -1.03
N VAL A 312 -18.70 16.23 0.00
CA VAL A 312 -19.24 14.92 0.41
C VAL A 312 -20.70 15.06 0.86
N LEU A 313 -21.02 16.05 1.69
CA LEU A 313 -22.39 16.33 2.14
C LEU A 313 -23.29 16.79 0.97
N LYS A 314 -22.73 17.47 -0.02
CA LYS A 314 -23.45 17.78 -1.25
C LYS A 314 -23.85 16.53 -2.03
N ARG A 315 -22.97 15.52 -2.09
CA ARG A 315 -23.25 14.27 -2.81
C ARG A 315 -24.35 13.45 -2.12
N SER A 316 -24.47 13.55 -0.80
CA SER A 316 -25.55 12.94 -0.02
C SER A 316 -26.83 13.79 0.05
N GLY A 317 -26.86 14.97 -0.55
CA GLY A 317 -28.03 15.86 -0.56
C GLY A 317 -28.23 16.68 0.73
N GLU A 318 -27.38 16.48 1.73
CA GLU A 318 -27.39 17.20 3.02
C GLU A 318 -27.00 18.69 2.87
N VAL A 319 -26.23 19.02 1.82
CA VAL A 319 -25.79 20.39 1.51
C VAL A 319 -26.13 20.73 0.06
N ASN A 320 -26.69 21.92 -0.17
CA ASN A 320 -26.95 22.38 -1.54
C ASN A 320 -25.63 22.69 -2.28
N THR A 321 -25.59 22.39 -3.57
CA THR A 321 -24.50 22.74 -4.51
C THR A 321 -24.01 24.18 -4.38
N TYR A 322 -24.91 25.15 -4.17
CA TYR A 322 -24.53 26.55 -3.99
C TYR A 322 -23.56 26.75 -2.82
N ILE A 323 -23.85 26.13 -1.67
CA ILE A 323 -23.02 26.27 -0.47
C ILE A 323 -21.67 25.58 -0.68
N ALA A 324 -21.65 24.41 -1.32
CA ALA A 324 -20.41 23.73 -1.66
C ALA A 324 -19.55 24.60 -2.61
N LEU A 325 -20.13 25.22 -3.63
CA LEU A 325 -19.42 26.11 -4.55
C LEU A 325 -18.93 27.39 -3.88
N GLN A 326 -19.71 28.00 -3.00
CA GLN A 326 -19.30 29.19 -2.23
C GLN A 326 -18.03 28.96 -1.39
N THR A 327 -17.75 27.72 -0.99
CA THR A 327 -16.50 27.44 -0.30
C THR A 327 -15.28 27.77 -1.17
N LEU A 328 -15.39 27.73 -2.51
CA LEU A 328 -14.27 28.01 -3.42
C LEU A 328 -13.92 29.50 -3.48
N ASP A 329 -14.82 30.40 -3.06
CA ASP A 329 -14.65 31.86 -3.15
C ASP A 329 -13.48 32.39 -2.31
N TYR A 330 -12.99 31.62 -1.33
CA TYR A 330 -11.81 32.02 -0.55
C TYR A 330 -10.48 31.71 -1.25
N LEU A 331 -10.45 30.75 -2.19
CA LEU A 331 -9.21 30.29 -2.85
C LEU A 331 -8.38 31.43 -3.46
N PRO A 332 -8.96 32.48 -4.10
CA PRO A 332 -8.19 33.61 -4.61
C PRO A 332 -7.35 34.36 -3.56
N ASN A 333 -7.64 34.16 -2.28
CA ASN A 333 -6.94 34.80 -1.16
C ASN A 333 -6.13 33.81 -0.30
N GLU A 334 -6.10 32.52 -0.65
CA GLU A 334 -5.31 31.51 0.04
C GLU A 334 -3.94 31.37 -0.63
N ASP A 335 -2.83 31.49 0.10
CA ASP A 335 -1.49 31.32 -0.49
C ASP A 335 -0.93 29.91 -0.23
N ASN A 336 -1.56 29.11 0.61
CA ASN A 336 -1.15 27.74 0.89
C ASN A 336 -1.62 26.77 -0.20
N HIS A 337 -0.75 25.86 -0.65
CA HIS A 337 -1.10 24.88 -1.69
C HIS A 337 -2.04 23.76 -1.20
N ILE A 338 -2.10 23.47 0.11
CA ILE A 338 -2.88 22.35 0.66
C ILE A 338 -4.38 22.49 0.35
N PRO A 339 -5.03 23.64 0.57
CA PRO A 339 -6.44 23.76 0.26
C PRO A 339 -6.75 23.77 -1.24
N PHE A 340 -5.84 24.25 -2.08
CA PHE A 340 -5.95 24.08 -3.55
C PHE A 340 -5.93 22.61 -3.96
N ARG A 341 -5.06 21.80 -3.34
CA ARG A 341 -5.00 20.36 -3.58
C ARG A 341 -6.29 19.65 -3.13
N ALA A 342 -6.92 20.11 -2.06
CA ALA A 342 -8.26 19.63 -1.66
C ALA A 342 -9.29 19.96 -2.75
N ALA A 343 -9.34 21.23 -3.15
CA ALA A 343 -10.29 21.73 -4.12
C ALA A 343 -10.12 21.09 -5.51
N SER A 344 -8.88 20.78 -5.94
CA SER A 344 -8.60 20.28 -7.28
C SER A 344 -9.32 18.98 -7.61
N THR A 345 -9.44 18.07 -6.63
CA THR A 345 -10.17 16.80 -6.78
C THR A 345 -11.66 17.05 -7.03
N GLU A 346 -12.24 17.98 -6.28
CA GLU A 346 -13.66 18.35 -6.38
C GLU A 346 -13.96 19.17 -7.64
N ILE A 347 -13.07 20.09 -8.01
CA ILE A 347 -13.12 20.85 -9.26
C ILE A 347 -13.07 19.90 -10.45
N GLU A 348 -12.20 18.89 -10.44
CA GLU A 348 -12.10 17.90 -11.52
C GLU A 348 -13.38 17.06 -11.63
N TYR A 349 -13.97 16.68 -10.50
CA TYR A 349 -15.28 16.02 -10.49
C TYR A 349 -16.37 16.91 -11.12
N LEU A 350 -16.46 18.18 -10.70
CA LEU A 350 -17.41 19.14 -11.28
C LEU A 350 -17.15 19.35 -12.78
N ARG A 351 -15.88 19.50 -13.18
CA ARG A 351 -15.48 19.64 -14.57
C ARG A 351 -15.99 18.48 -15.41
N LYS A 352 -15.78 17.24 -14.95
CA LYS A 352 -16.30 16.03 -15.63
C LYS A 352 -17.83 16.03 -15.71
N ALA A 353 -18.52 16.56 -14.70
CA ALA A 353 -19.98 16.63 -14.71
C ALA A 353 -20.55 17.67 -15.69
N VAL A 354 -19.80 18.74 -15.99
CA VAL A 354 -20.28 19.85 -16.83
C VAL A 354 -19.66 19.90 -18.22
N VAL A 355 -18.60 19.15 -18.49
CA VAL A 355 -17.79 19.28 -19.72
C VAL A 355 -18.60 19.14 -21.01
N ASP A 356 -19.57 18.23 -21.02
CA ASP A 356 -20.44 17.94 -22.18
C ASP A 356 -21.80 18.67 -22.09
N THR A 357 -21.89 19.71 -21.26
CA THR A 357 -23.12 20.50 -21.06
C THR A 357 -22.92 21.95 -21.51
N ASP A 358 -24.03 22.68 -21.67
CA ASP A 358 -24.07 24.12 -21.92
C ASP A 358 -23.41 24.95 -20.81
N LEU A 359 -23.27 24.38 -19.61
CA LEU A 359 -22.62 25.00 -18.45
C LEU A 359 -21.08 25.02 -18.54
N ASN A 360 -20.45 24.27 -19.44
CA ASN A 360 -18.99 24.15 -19.53
C ASN A 360 -18.29 25.53 -19.68
N SER A 361 -18.86 26.39 -20.53
CA SER A 361 -18.30 27.72 -20.78
C SER A 361 -18.37 28.64 -19.54
N THR A 362 -19.48 28.57 -18.80
CA THR A 362 -19.70 29.31 -17.55
C THR A 362 -18.77 28.80 -16.45
N PHE A 363 -18.66 27.49 -16.29
CA PHE A 363 -17.74 26.87 -15.35
C PHE A 363 -16.28 27.25 -15.63
N SER A 364 -15.87 27.23 -16.90
CA SER A 364 -14.51 27.64 -17.30
C SER A 364 -14.21 29.11 -16.96
N LYS A 365 -15.19 30.01 -17.07
CA LYS A 365 -15.04 31.42 -16.66
C LYS A 365 -14.89 31.54 -15.14
N PHE A 366 -15.76 30.87 -14.39
CA PHE A 366 -15.69 30.82 -12.93
C PHE A 366 -14.32 30.32 -12.45
N MET A 367 -13.78 29.24 -13.03
CA MET A 367 -12.46 28.74 -12.66
C MET A 367 -11.33 29.74 -13.01
N LYS A 368 -11.42 30.44 -14.15
CA LYS A 368 -10.45 31.48 -14.50
C LYS A 368 -10.44 32.62 -13.47
N GLU A 369 -11.61 33.05 -13.02
CA GLU A 369 -11.71 34.09 -11.99
C GLU A 369 -11.03 33.65 -10.69
N ILE A 370 -11.29 32.42 -10.25
CA ILE A 370 -10.69 31.86 -9.03
C ILE A 370 -9.16 31.86 -9.09
N PHE A 371 -8.58 31.37 -10.20
CA PHE A 371 -7.13 31.14 -10.29
C PHE A 371 -6.33 32.31 -10.85
N SER A 372 -6.99 33.32 -11.45
CA SER A 372 -6.33 34.44 -12.13
C SER A 372 -5.32 35.18 -11.26
N LYS A 373 -5.66 35.44 -9.99
CA LYS A 373 -4.80 36.18 -9.05
C LYS A 373 -3.49 35.44 -8.77
N HIS A 374 -3.56 34.13 -8.53
CA HIS A 374 -2.40 33.27 -8.30
C HIS A 374 -1.57 33.09 -9.57
N PHE A 375 -2.23 32.85 -10.70
CA PHE A 375 -1.55 32.72 -11.98
C PHE A 375 -0.74 33.98 -12.30
N ASN A 376 -1.32 35.17 -12.08
CA ASN A 376 -0.61 36.44 -12.29
C ASN A 376 0.53 36.66 -11.28
N LYS A 377 0.39 36.17 -10.05
CA LYS A 377 1.40 36.31 -8.98
C LYS A 377 2.61 35.39 -9.20
N TYR A 378 2.35 34.12 -9.52
CA TYR A 378 3.38 33.09 -9.57
C TYR A 378 3.87 32.77 -10.98
N GLY A 379 3.02 32.98 -12.01
CA GLY A 379 3.33 32.74 -13.41
C GLY A 379 3.79 31.31 -13.72
N LEU A 380 4.01 31.01 -14.99
CA LEU A 380 4.83 29.86 -15.39
C LEU A 380 6.32 30.26 -15.50
N ASP A 381 6.58 31.53 -15.85
CA ASP A 381 7.92 32.06 -16.07
C ASP A 381 8.56 32.72 -14.83
N ASN A 382 7.75 33.06 -13.82
CA ASN A 382 8.19 33.69 -12.57
C ASN A 382 8.50 32.67 -11.46
N ALA A 383 8.24 31.39 -11.72
CA ALA A 383 8.76 30.32 -10.92
C ALA A 383 10.26 30.20 -11.19
N GLY A 384 11.08 30.82 -10.34
CA GLY A 384 12.48 30.42 -10.23
C GLY A 384 12.55 28.89 -10.14
N ALA A 385 13.59 28.29 -10.71
CA ALA A 385 13.75 26.86 -11.00
C ALA A 385 13.57 25.86 -9.81
N GLY A 386 13.02 26.28 -8.67
CA GLY A 386 12.57 25.43 -7.56
C GLY A 386 11.18 25.76 -6.98
N HIS A 387 10.35 26.60 -7.62
CA HIS A 387 9.03 27.00 -7.06
C HIS A 387 7.79 26.70 -7.92
N ALA A 388 7.95 26.20 -9.15
CA ALA A 388 6.82 25.70 -9.96
C ALA A 388 6.37 24.27 -9.59
N ASP A 389 7.09 23.62 -8.66
CA ASP A 389 6.97 22.19 -8.36
C ASP A 389 6.28 21.88 -7.01
N THR A 390 5.49 22.81 -6.46
CA THR A 390 4.72 22.56 -5.21
C THR A 390 3.31 22.05 -5.45
#